data_AF-A0A4U5MS03-F1
#
_entry.id   AF-A0A4U5MS03-F1
#
_cell.length_a   1.000
_cell.length_b   1.000
_cell.length_c   1.000
_cell.angle_alpha   90.00
_cell.angle_beta   90.00
_cell.angle_gamma   90.00
#
_symmetry.space_group_name_H-M   'P 1'
#
loop_
_entity.id
_entity.type
_entity.pdbx_description
1 polymer ?
#
loop_
_entity_poly.entity_id
_entity_poly.type
_entity_poly.pdbx_seq_one_letter_code
_entity_poly.pdbx_strand_id
1 'polypeptide(L)' 'MRKTKARKQFSNDQFWTGSNNQGDFFTWKWADGMNITRSDLPAYTFGNNCLAESEVSSEFKTETCCNKLPFVCESFIS' A
#
# COMPACT_ATOMS: atom_id res chain seq x y z
N MET A 1 16.45 -30.35 -13.94
CA MET A 1 16.03 -29.57 -12.76
C MET A 1 15.94 -28.10 -13.15
N ARG A 2 14.75 -27.49 -13.18
CA ARG A 2 14.60 -26.06 -13.45
C ARG A 2 14.79 -25.31 -12.13
N LYS A 3 15.94 -24.65 -11.96
CA LYS A 3 16.16 -23.70 -10.87
C LYS A 3 15.51 -22.38 -11.28
N THR A 4 14.30 -22.12 -10.81
CA THR A 4 13.67 -20.81 -11.00
C THR A 4 14.27 -19.86 -9.97
N LYS A 5 15.09 -18.91 -10.40
CA LYS A 5 15.40 -17.73 -9.59
C LYS A 5 14.11 -16.92 -9.49
N ALA A 6 13.51 -16.83 -8.30
CA ALA A 6 12.54 -15.79 -8.04
C ALA A 6 13.29 -14.45 -8.20
N ARG A 7 12.99 -13.70 -9.26
CA ARG A 7 13.38 -12.29 -9.31
C ARG A 7 12.58 -11.59 -8.21
N LYS A 8 13.25 -10.97 -7.25
CA LYS A 8 12.70 -9.78 -6.56
C LYS A 8 12.54 -8.74 -7.67
N GLN A 9 11.43 -8.77 -8.41
CA GLN A 9 11.17 -7.86 -9.54
C GLN A 9 10.52 -6.55 -9.08
N PHE A 10 10.86 -6.09 -7.89
CA PHE A 10 10.48 -4.76 -7.45
C PHE A 10 11.73 -4.16 -6.80
N SER A 11 12.37 -3.23 -7.51
CA SER A 11 13.38 -2.32 -6.96
C SER A 11 12.75 -1.23 -6.11
N ASN A 12 11.46 -1.33 -5.85
CA ASN A 12 10.71 -0.41 -5.05
C ASN A 12 10.64 -1.07 -3.68
N ASP A 13 11.36 -0.52 -2.72
CA ASP A 13 11.32 -0.90 -1.31
C ASP A 13 9.98 -0.51 -0.70
N GLN A 14 8.88 -0.91 -1.34
CA GLN A 14 7.52 -0.56 -1.00
C GLN A 14 6.57 -1.73 -1.30
N PHE A 15 5.52 -1.83 -0.51
CA PHE A 15 4.43 -2.77 -0.74
C PHE A 15 3.08 -2.09 -0.57
N TRP A 16 2.10 -2.56 -1.31
CA TRP A 16 0.72 -2.15 -1.16
C TRP A 16 0.17 -2.58 0.20
N THR A 17 -0.52 -1.65 0.82
CA THR A 17 -1.41 -1.91 1.94
C THR A 17 -2.85 -2.03 1.45
N GLY A 18 -3.78 -2.34 2.35
CA GLY A 18 -5.22 -2.30 2.03
C GLY A 18 -5.82 -0.90 1.96
N SER A 19 -5.02 0.17 2.14
CA SER A 19 -5.54 1.52 2.32
C SER A 19 -5.70 2.30 1.01
N ASN A 20 -6.82 3.02 0.90
CA ASN A 20 -7.09 3.96 -0.18
C ASN A 20 -8.00 5.10 0.31
N ASN A 21 -8.09 6.16 -0.48
CA ASN A 21 -9.07 7.24 -0.33
C ASN A 21 -9.88 7.44 -1.62
N GLN A 22 -9.99 6.40 -2.44
CA GLN A 22 -10.78 6.45 -3.67
C GLN A 22 -12.25 6.64 -3.30
N GLY A 23 -12.79 7.83 -3.61
CA GLY A 23 -14.19 8.17 -3.39
C GLY A 23 -14.36 9.56 -2.80
N ASP A 24 -13.68 9.85 -1.69
CA ASP A 24 -13.72 11.18 -1.06
C ASP A 24 -12.46 12.01 -1.29
N PHE A 25 -11.34 11.39 -1.69
CA PHE A 25 -10.06 12.06 -1.95
C PHE A 25 -9.48 12.82 -0.73
N PHE A 26 -9.95 12.52 0.49
CA PHE A 26 -9.49 13.19 1.71
C PHE A 26 -9.16 12.21 2.83
N THR A 27 -9.96 11.15 2.99
CA THR A 27 -9.87 10.27 4.16
C THR A 27 -9.33 8.91 3.76
N TRP A 28 -8.20 8.52 4.35
CA TRP A 28 -7.66 7.17 4.20
C TRP A 28 -8.51 6.16 4.96
N LYS A 29 -8.92 5.10 4.26
CA LYS A 29 -9.68 3.98 4.79
C LYS A 29 -9.04 2.68 4.37
N TRP A 30 -9.11 1.68 5.23
CA TRP A 30 -8.81 0.30 4.87
C TRP A 30 -9.85 -0.23 3.87
N ALA A 31 -9.49 -1.29 3.15
CA ALA A 31 -10.34 -1.91 2.15
C ALA A 31 -11.65 -2.49 2.72
N ASP A 32 -11.70 -2.72 4.03
CA ASP A 32 -12.91 -3.12 4.77
C ASP A 32 -13.81 -1.93 5.17
N GLY A 33 -13.39 -0.70 4.86
CA GLY A 33 -14.11 0.54 5.13
C GLY A 33 -13.78 1.19 6.48
N MET A 34 -12.95 0.56 7.32
CA MET A 34 -12.52 1.15 8.59
C MET A 34 -11.58 2.34 8.36
N ASN A 35 -11.73 3.39 9.18
CA ASN A 35 -10.82 4.53 9.17
C ASN A 35 -9.45 4.14 9.72
N ILE A 36 -8.40 4.78 9.20
CA ILE A 36 -7.05 4.59 9.71
C ILE A 36 -6.78 5.57 10.84
N THR A 37 -6.39 5.05 12.00
CA THR A 37 -6.06 5.86 13.19
C THR A 37 -4.55 6.08 13.33
N ARG A 38 -3.93 6.66 12.29
CA ARG A 38 -2.50 6.99 12.29
C ARG A 38 -2.27 8.47 11.98
N SER A 39 -1.33 9.08 12.70
CA SER A 39 -1.03 10.51 12.58
C SER A 39 0.00 10.82 11.48
N ASP A 40 0.75 9.82 11.03
CA ASP A 40 1.83 9.94 10.04
C ASP A 40 1.38 9.61 8.61
N LEU A 41 0.06 9.66 8.36
CA LEU A 41 -0.47 9.45 7.03
C LEU A 41 -0.16 10.66 6.14
N PRO A 42 0.26 10.44 4.89
CA PRO A 42 0.50 11.52 3.95
C PRO A 42 -0.79 12.26 3.63
N ALA A 43 -0.66 13.55 3.36
CA ALA A 43 -1.76 14.35 2.83
C ALA A 43 -2.19 13.85 1.46
N TYR A 44 -3.43 14.19 1.08
CA TYR A 44 -3.95 13.91 -0.25
C TYR A 44 -3.02 14.46 -1.35
N THR A 45 -2.76 13.63 -2.36
CA THR A 45 -2.08 14.02 -3.58
C THR A 45 -2.95 13.63 -4.77
N PHE A 46 -3.28 14.58 -5.64
CA PHE A 46 -4.15 14.34 -6.79
C PHE A 46 -3.60 13.20 -7.68
N GLY A 47 -4.44 12.20 -7.94
CA GLY A 47 -4.08 11.02 -8.74
C GLY A 47 -3.45 9.86 -7.95
N ASN A 48 -3.01 10.11 -6.71
CA ASN A 48 -2.34 9.12 -5.86
C ASN A 48 -3.26 8.70 -4.70
N ASN A 49 -4.20 7.80 -5.01
CA ASN A 49 -5.28 7.45 -4.09
C ASN A 49 -5.10 6.09 -3.38
N CYS A 50 -3.93 5.46 -3.55
CA CYS A 50 -3.60 4.20 -2.89
C CYS A 50 -2.36 4.37 -2.01
N LEU A 51 -2.37 3.70 -0.87
CA LEU A 51 -1.33 3.84 0.14
C LEU A 51 -0.39 2.63 0.10
N ALA A 52 0.89 2.89 -0.13
CA ALA A 52 1.97 1.93 0.01
C ALA A 52 2.76 2.21 1.29
N GLU A 53 3.45 1.21 1.82
CA GLU A 53 4.39 1.37 2.93
C GLU A 53 5.80 1.03 2.44
N SER A 54 6.77 1.82 2.89
CA SER A 54 8.20 1.61 2.65
C SER A 54 8.74 0.43 3.47
N GLU A 55 9.33 -0.58 2.81
CA GLU A 55 10.00 -1.71 3.48
C GLU A 55 11.21 -1.23 4.32
N VAL A 56 11.84 -0.12 3.94
CA VAL A 56 13.06 0.39 4.60
C VAL A 56 12.76 1.38 5.71
N SER A 57 11.80 2.29 5.51
CA SER A 57 11.51 3.37 6.47
C SER A 57 10.23 3.16 7.28
N SER A 58 9.39 2.18 6.93
CA SER A 58 8.05 1.99 7.50
C SER A 58 7.14 3.22 7.38
N GLU A 59 7.45 4.12 6.45
CA GLU A 59 6.65 5.31 6.16
C GLU A 59 5.59 5.00 5.10
N PHE A 60 4.41 5.61 5.24
CA PHE A 60 3.37 5.56 4.23
C PHE A 60 3.63 6.52 3.08
N LYS A 61 3.40 6.05 1.87
CA LYS A 61 3.55 6.80 0.62
C LYS A 61 2.28 6.69 -0.22
N THR A 62 1.87 7.81 -0.80
CA THR A 62 0.76 7.85 -1.75
C THR A 62 1.28 7.47 -3.13
N GLU A 63 0.57 6.58 -3.81
CA GLU A 63 0.92 6.12 -5.14
C GLU A 63 -0.32 6.05 -6.03
N THR A 64 -0.11 6.10 -7.34
CA THR A 64 -1.16 5.81 -8.31
C THR A 64 -1.55 4.34 -8.16
N CYS A 65 -2.84 4.07 -7.96
CA CYS A 65 -3.35 2.71 -7.73
C CYS A 65 -3.01 1.69 -8.84
N CYS A 66 -2.73 2.17 -10.06
CA CYS A 66 -2.34 1.34 -11.19
C CYS A 66 -0.88 0.86 -11.14
N ASN A 67 -0.08 1.33 -10.18
CA ASN A 67 1.32 0.94 -10.03
C ASN A 67 1.41 -0.54 -9.62
N LYS A 68 2.41 -1.24 -10.17
CA LYS A 68 2.67 -2.65 -9.84
C LYS A 68 3.66 -2.70 -8.68
N LEU A 69 3.17 -3.02 -7.49
CA LEU A 69 3.96 -3.25 -6.28
C LEU A 69 3.60 -4.64 -5.71
N PRO A 70 4.49 -5.26 -4.90
CA PRO A 70 4.10 -6.37 -4.05
C PRO A 70 3.03 -5.91 -3.04
N PHE A 71 2.29 -6.83 -2.44
CA PHE A 71 1.23 -6.50 -1.47
C PHE A 71 1.30 -7.43 -0.26
N VAL A 72 0.78 -6.94 0.87
CA VAL A 72 0.61 -7.73 2.10
C VAL A 72 -0.88 -7.96 2.35
N CYS A 73 -1.24 -9.18 2.74
CA CYS A 73 -2.60 -9.53 3.16
C CYS A 73 -2.65 -9.73 4.67
N GLU A 74 -3.76 -9.34 5.28
CA GLU A 74 -4.12 -9.70 6.64
C GLU A 74 -5.16 -10.84 6.61
N SER A 75 -5.05 -11.79 7.53
CA SER A 75 -6.02 -12.86 7.72
C SER A 75 -6.26 -13.07 9.22
N PHE A 76 -7.52 -13.20 9.63
CA PHE A 76 -7.85 -13.63 10.98
C PHE A 76 -7.49 -15.10 11.15
N ILE A 77 -6.75 -15.43 12.21
CA ILE A 77 -6.57 -16.81 12.66
C ILE A 77 -7.76 -17.10 13.58
N SER A 78 -8.72 -17.88 13.07
CA SER A 78 -9.85 -18.41 13.85
C SER A 78 -9.48 -19.69 14.58
#